data_AF-A0A966B622-F1
#
_entry.id   AF-A0A966B622-F1
#
_cell.length_a   1.000
_cell.length_b   1.000
_cell.length_c   1.000
_cell.angle_alpha   90.00
_cell.angle_beta   90.00
_cell.angle_gamma   90.00
#
_symmetry.space_group_name_H-M   'P 1'
#
loop_
_entity.id
_entity.type
_entity.pdbx_description
1 polymer ?
#
loop_
_entity_poly.entity_id
_entity_poly.type
_entity_poly.pdbx_seq_one_letter_code
_entity_poly.pdbx_strand_id
1 'polypeptide(L)'
;MHSKDFEKDAVNRPMNGKIAGALLIAFETNPEHWPSIIYINKGKAKEDIPFPEYLKNWLNQAPKKHHIFIHSLARQFGISL
;
A
#
# COMPACT_ATOMS: atom_id res chain seq x y z
N MET A 1 12.94 2.89 4.87
CA MET A 1 13.84 1.96 5.60
C MET A 1 13.28 0.55 5.75
N HIS A 2 11.98 0.29 5.48
CA HIS A 2 11.34 -1.01 5.78
C HIS A 2 11.15 -1.99 4.59
N SER A 3 11.41 -1.58 3.34
CA SER A 3 11.11 -2.41 2.15
C SER A 3 11.72 -3.81 2.19
N LYS A 4 12.99 -3.90 2.61
CA LYS A 4 13.75 -5.17 2.62
C LYS A 4 13.23 -6.20 3.62
N ASP A 5 12.50 -5.75 4.64
CA ASP A 5 11.95 -6.65 5.66
C ASP A 5 10.63 -7.28 5.18
N PHE A 6 9.85 -6.54 4.37
CA PHE A 6 8.61 -7.05 3.77
C PHE A 6 8.87 -8.12 2.70
N GLU A 7 10.00 -8.04 2.00
CA GLU A 7 10.35 -8.96 0.91
C GLU A 7 10.83 -10.34 1.39
N LYS A 8 11.27 -10.47 2.66
CA LYS A 8 11.90 -11.70 3.17
C LYS A 8 10.94 -12.71 3.80
N ASP A 9 9.80 -12.25 4.33
CA ASP A 9 8.85 -13.09 5.06
C ASP A 9 7.43 -12.53 4.94
N ALA A 10 6.69 -13.02 3.93
CA ALA A 10 5.30 -12.62 3.68
C ALA A 10 4.33 -12.99 4.82
N VAL A 11 4.70 -13.93 5.70
CA VAL A 11 3.87 -14.38 6.83
C VAL A 11 4.26 -13.75 8.17
N ASN A 12 5.12 -12.73 8.15
CA ASN A 12 5.53 -11.97 9.34
C ASN A 12 4.35 -11.18 9.93
N ARG A 13 3.59 -11.83 10.82
CA ARG A 13 2.38 -11.27 11.46
C ARG A 13 2.63 -9.95 12.19
N PRO A 14 3.70 -9.77 12.99
CA PRO A 14 4.00 -8.49 13.61
C PRO A 14 4.15 -7.35 12.59
N MET A 15 4.82 -7.62 11.48
CA MET A 15 5.07 -6.63 10.45
C MET A 15 3.81 -6.31 9.64
N ASN A 16 3.05 -7.34 9.27
CA ASN A 16 1.75 -7.19 8.60
C ASN A 16 0.76 -6.40 9.47
N GLY A 17 0.76 -6.65 10.80
CA GLY A 17 -0.04 -5.90 11.76
C GLY A 17 0.31 -4.41 11.81
N LYS A 18 1.60 -4.07 11.74
CA LYS A 18 2.06 -2.67 11.68
C LYS A 18 1.59 -1.95 10.41
N ILE A 19 1.72 -2.60 9.24
CA ILE A 19 1.20 -2.03 7.99
C ILE A 19 -0.31 -1.86 8.09
N ALA A 20 -1.04 -2.90 8.50
CA ALA A 20 -2.49 -2.87 8.58
C ALA A 20 -2.98 -1.76 9.52
N GLY A 21 -2.33 -1.58 10.68
CA GLY A 21 -2.63 -0.48 11.60
C GLY A 21 -2.39 0.90 11.00
N ALA A 22 -1.27 1.10 10.28
CA ALA A 22 -0.99 2.36 9.61
C ALA A 22 -2.02 2.67 8.50
N LEU A 23 -2.38 1.66 7.71
CA LEU A 23 -3.42 1.80 6.69
C LEU A 23 -4.78 2.13 7.31
N LEU A 24 -5.17 1.44 8.38
CA LEU A 24 -6.43 1.67 9.08
C LEU A 24 -6.53 3.13 9.56
N ILE A 25 -5.52 3.62 10.27
CA ILE A 25 -5.48 5.02 10.74
C ILE A 25 -5.59 6.01 9.57
N ALA A 26 -4.89 5.75 8.46
CA ALA A 26 -4.91 6.64 7.30
C ALA A 26 -6.31 6.71 6.64
N PHE A 27 -7.00 5.56 6.53
CA PHE A 27 -8.35 5.49 5.99
C PHE A 27 -9.42 6.03 6.94
N GLU A 28 -9.29 5.82 8.26
CA GLU A 28 -10.17 6.44 9.25
C GLU A 28 -10.06 7.96 9.23
N THR A 29 -8.84 8.48 9.02
CA THR A 29 -8.59 9.93 8.92
C THR A 29 -9.15 10.52 7.61
N ASN A 30 -9.16 9.76 6.52
CA ASN A 30 -9.59 10.22 5.18
C ASN A 30 -10.57 9.21 4.55
N PRO A 31 -11.81 9.11 5.07
CA PRO A 31 -12.75 8.05 4.72
C PRO A 31 -13.20 8.04 3.26
N GLU A 32 -13.11 9.17 2.56
CA GLU A 32 -13.37 9.30 1.12
C GLU A 32 -12.43 8.43 0.27
N HIS A 33 -11.31 7.98 0.83
CA HIS A 33 -10.35 7.12 0.16
C HIS A 33 -10.58 5.61 0.37
N TRP A 34 -11.47 5.18 1.26
CA TRP A 34 -11.84 3.76 1.40
C TRP A 34 -12.13 3.03 0.08
N PRO A 35 -12.86 3.64 -0.89
CA PRO A 35 -13.09 3.01 -2.19
C PRO A 35 -11.83 2.65 -2.97
N SER A 36 -10.66 3.25 -2.66
CA SER A 36 -9.40 2.89 -3.31
C SER A 36 -8.94 1.46 -3.02
N ILE A 37 -9.34 0.86 -1.88
CA ILE A 37 -8.96 -0.51 -1.51
C ILE A 37 -9.38 -1.54 -2.56
N ILE A 38 -10.51 -1.33 -3.24
CA ILE A 38 -11.00 -2.28 -4.25
C ILE A 38 -10.03 -2.43 -5.44
N TYR A 39 -9.07 -1.51 -5.59
CA TYR A 39 -8.08 -1.51 -6.65
C TYR A 39 -6.71 -2.08 -6.23
N ILE A 40 -6.48 -2.30 -4.93
CA ILE A 40 -5.15 -2.71 -4.40
C ILE A 40 -4.64 -4.02 -5.02
N ASN A 41 -5.56 -4.92 -5.37
CA ASN A 41 -5.27 -6.21 -6.00
C ASN A 41 -5.65 -6.29 -7.49
N LYS A 42 -6.09 -5.19 -8.13
CA LYS A 42 -6.54 -5.21 -9.53
C LYS A 42 -5.41 -5.13 -10.57
N GLY A 43 -4.17 -4.96 -10.14
CA GLY A 43 -3.00 -4.90 -11.02
C GLY A 43 -2.48 -6.28 -11.41
N LYS A 44 -1.33 -6.31 -12.11
CA LYS A 44 -0.52 -7.52 -12.24
C LYS A 44 0.12 -7.83 -10.87
N ALA A 45 -0.69 -8.24 -9.90
CA ALA A 45 -0.20 -8.91 -8.71
C ALA A 45 0.20 -10.32 -9.13
N LYS A 46 1.33 -10.40 -9.83
CA LYS A 46 2.05 -11.67 -9.94
C LYS A 46 2.66 -11.93 -8.57
N GLU A 47 2.58 -13.16 -8.11
CA GLU A 47 3.37 -13.62 -6.98
C GLU A 47 4.83 -13.14 -7.19
N ASP A 48 5.44 -12.60 -6.13
CA ASP A 48 6.81 -12.06 -6.09
C ASP A 48 7.10 -10.66 -6.67
N ILE A 49 6.15 -9.71 -6.68
CA ILE A 49 6.49 -8.30 -6.95
C ILE A 49 6.99 -7.55 -5.69
N PRO A 50 8.03 -6.70 -5.81
CA PRO A 50 8.49 -5.87 -4.69
C PRO A 50 7.41 -4.93 -4.16
N PHE A 51 7.44 -4.62 -2.86
CA PHE A 51 6.44 -3.77 -2.22
C PHE A 51 6.26 -2.38 -2.86
N PRO A 52 7.32 -1.67 -3.32
CA PRO A 52 7.17 -0.42 -4.07
C PRO A 52 6.40 -0.60 -5.40
N GLU A 53 6.63 -1.71 -6.10
CA GLU A 53 5.94 -2.02 -7.35
C GLU A 53 4.48 -2.39 -7.09
N TYR A 54 4.20 -3.06 -5.98
CA TYR A 54 2.84 -3.33 -5.52
C TYR A 54 2.05 -2.04 -5.26
N LEU A 55 2.64 -1.06 -4.56
CA LEU A 55 2.01 0.25 -4.33
C LEU A 55 1.86 1.06 -5.63
N LYS A 56 2.84 1.00 -6.53
CA LYS A 56 2.74 1.63 -7.86
C LYS A 56 1.61 1.01 -8.69
N ASN A 57 1.43 -0.31 -8.62
CA ASN A 57 0.32 -0.99 -9.27
C ASN A 57 -1.03 -0.56 -8.69
N TRP A 58 -1.14 -0.47 -7.36
CA TRP A 58 -2.35 0.08 -6.73
C TRP A 58 -2.65 1.50 -7.21
N LEU A 59 -1.66 2.40 -7.22
CA LEU A 59 -1.79 3.77 -7.73
C LEU A 59 -2.31 3.79 -9.18
N ASN A 60 -1.72 2.98 -10.05
CA ASN A 60 -2.07 2.93 -11.48
C ASN A 60 -3.50 2.41 -11.72
N GLN A 61 -4.00 1.53 -10.85
CA GLN A 61 -5.36 0.97 -10.98
C GLN A 61 -6.43 1.85 -10.32
N ALA A 62 -6.05 2.64 -9.32
CA ALA A 62 -6.99 3.50 -8.60
C ALA A 62 -7.40 4.74 -9.43
N PRO A 63 -8.65 5.21 -9.29
CA PRO A 63 -9.08 6.50 -9.82
C PRO A 63 -8.17 7.65 -9.36
N LYS A 64 -7.92 8.62 -10.26
CA LYS A 64 -7.03 9.78 -10.00
C LYS A 64 -7.34 10.54 -8.71
N LYS A 65 -8.62 10.59 -8.29
CA LYS A 65 -9.05 11.22 -7.04
C LYS A 65 -8.37 10.63 -5.78
N HIS A 66 -7.86 9.41 -5.84
CA HIS A 66 -7.18 8.75 -4.73
C HIS A 66 -5.65 8.80 -4.81
N HIS A 67 -5.07 9.35 -5.89
CA HIS A 67 -3.62 9.26 -6.13
C HIS A 67 -2.79 9.97 -5.06
N ILE A 68 -3.22 11.16 -4.64
CA ILE A 68 -2.51 11.93 -3.59
C ILE A 68 -2.46 11.13 -2.28
N PHE A 69 -3.54 10.45 -1.92
CA PHE A 69 -3.61 9.60 -0.74
C PHE A 69 -2.70 8.36 -0.85
N ILE A 70 -2.67 7.70 -2.01
CA ILE A 70 -1.79 6.54 -2.20
C ILE A 70 -0.31 6.97 -2.17
N HIS A 71 0.03 8.14 -2.73
CA HIS A 71 1.35 8.73 -2.60
C HIS A 71 1.72 9.04 -1.14
N SER A 72 0.79 9.56 -0.33
CA SER A 72 1.06 9.87 1.07
C SER A 72 1.35 8.60 1.89
N LEU A 73 0.60 7.51 1.64
CA LEU A 73 0.85 6.20 2.22
C LEU A 73 2.23 5.65 1.84
N ALA A 74 2.59 5.68 0.56
CA ALA A 74 3.91 5.22 0.12
C ALA A 74 5.03 6.00 0.82
N ARG A 75 4.86 7.32 0.98
CA ARG A 75 5.81 8.16 1.70
C ARG A 75 5.92 7.76 3.19
N GLN A 76 4.82 7.43 3.85
CA GLN A 76 4.83 6.91 5.24
C GLN A 76 5.62 5.61 5.37
N PHE A 77 5.60 4.75 4.35
CA PHE A 77 6.41 3.52 4.30
C PHE A 77 7.87 3.77 3.86
N GLY A 78 8.23 5.01 3.51
CA GLY A 78 9.55 5.38 3.01
C GLY A 78 9.80 4.96 1.56
N ILE A 79 8.74 4.98 0.74
CA ILE A 79 8.74 4.63 -0.69
C ILE A 79 8.40 5.88 -1.51
N SER A 80 9.12 6.07 -2.62
CA SER A 80 8.80 7.09 -3.63
C SER A 80 8.17 6.38 -4.84
N LEU A 81 6.95 6.78 -5.23
CA LEU A 81 6.21 6.24 -6.38
C LEU A 81 6.34 7.11 -7.62
#